data_AF-A0A7L5RR24-F1
#
_entry.id   AF-A0A7L5RR24-F1
#
_cell.length_a   1.000
_cell.length_b   1.000
_cell.length_c   1.000
_cell.angle_alpha   90.00
_cell.angle_beta   90.00
_cell.angle_gamma   90.00
#
_symmetry.space_group_name_H-M   'P 1'
#
loop_
_entity.id
_entity.type
_entity.pdbx_description
1 polymer ?
#
loop_
_entity_poly.entity_id
_entity_poly.type
_entity_poly.pdbx_seq_one_letter_code
_entity_poly.pdbx_strand_id
1 'polypeptide(L)'
;MDVDGNDWHFVKALLDAGTRPSLFVTEYNAKFIPPIRFVMDYDRAHQWTFDDYFGAGFSSFFDLFSEYGYFPVCCNITGSNAFFVHSRYKYLFQDVPGYVDRIFVPPNYFLSGLECAGHPISLKTSSAIVNRG
;
A
#
# COMPACT_ATOMS: atom_id res chain seq x y z
N MET A 1 -4.30 6.81 -4.70
CA MET A 1 -2.91 7.16 -5.01
C MET A 1 -2.37 5.97 -5.72
N ASP A 2 -2.07 6.19 -6.99
CA ASP A 2 -1.47 5.24 -7.89
C ASP A 2 -0.71 6.11 -8.90
N VAL A 3 0.59 6.24 -8.69
CA VAL A 3 1.53 7.02 -9.52
C VAL A 3 2.69 6.15 -9.99
N ASP A 4 2.47 4.83 -10.02
CA ASP A 4 3.46 3.82 -10.41
C ASP A 4 4.79 3.95 -9.62
N GLY A 5 4.75 4.19 -8.30
CA GLY A 5 5.97 4.21 -7.49
C GLY A 5 5.93 5.04 -6.21
N ASN A 6 6.06 6.37 -6.33
CA ASN A 6 6.26 7.27 -5.17
C ASN A 6 5.03 7.46 -4.27
N ASP A 7 4.04 6.58 -4.37
CA ASP A 7 2.72 6.64 -3.76
C ASP A 7 2.75 6.96 -2.27
N TRP A 8 3.55 6.21 -1.51
CA TRP A 8 3.67 6.41 -0.07
C TRP A 8 4.19 7.81 0.29
N HIS A 9 5.20 8.29 -0.45
CA HIS A 9 5.79 9.62 -0.22
C HIS A 9 4.79 10.73 -0.54
N PHE A 10 4.02 10.60 -1.62
CA PHE A 10 2.98 11.57 -1.97
C PHE A 10 1.81 11.55 -0.99
N VAL A 11 1.37 10.36 -0.54
CA VAL A 11 0.36 10.24 0.51
C VAL A 11 0.84 10.92 1.79
N LYS A 12 2.08 10.65 2.22
CA LYS A 12 2.66 11.30 3.41
C LYS A 12 2.68 12.82 3.23
N ALA A 13 3.16 13.33 2.10
CA ALA A 13 3.21 14.77 1.84
C ALA A 13 1.82 15.43 1.87
N LEU A 14 0.78 14.77 1.31
CA LEU A 14 -0.60 15.25 1.39
C LEU A 14 -1.11 15.28 2.83
N LEU A 15 -0.86 14.22 3.61
CA LEU A 15 -1.26 14.13 5.01
C LEU A 15 -0.53 15.19 5.87
N ASP A 16 0.78 15.39 5.67
CA ASP A 16 1.57 16.43 6.33
C ASP A 16 1.02 17.83 6.02
N ALA A 17 0.59 18.07 4.78
CA ALA A 17 0.00 19.33 4.33
C ALA A 17 -1.44 19.57 4.85
N GLY A 18 -1.98 18.66 5.68
CA GLY A 18 -3.30 18.79 6.28
C GLY A 18 -4.45 18.23 5.44
N THR A 19 -4.18 17.50 4.36
CA THR A 19 -5.22 16.82 3.58
C THR A 19 -5.90 15.75 4.43
N ARG A 20 -7.22 15.86 4.64
CA ARG A 20 -8.01 14.93 5.48
C ARG A 20 -9.32 14.47 4.80
N PRO A 21 -9.26 13.73 3.67
CA PRO A 21 -10.44 13.18 3.03
C PRO A 21 -11.10 12.12 3.92
N SER A 22 -12.37 11.81 3.66
CA SER A 22 -13.08 10.76 4.38
C SER A 22 -12.54 9.34 4.08
N LEU A 23 -11.98 9.15 2.88
CA LEU A 23 -11.45 7.90 2.36
C LEU A 23 -10.16 8.19 1.57
N PHE A 24 -9.14 7.36 1.80
CA PHE A 24 -8.02 7.18 0.89
C PHE A 24 -8.11 5.79 0.25
N VAL A 25 -7.75 5.72 -1.03
CA VAL A 25 -7.50 4.46 -1.73
C VAL A 25 -6.09 4.54 -2.25
N THR A 26 -5.25 3.54 -1.97
CA THR A 26 -3.84 3.52 -2.41
C THR A 26 -3.50 2.19 -3.04
N GLU A 27 -2.77 2.23 -4.14
CA GLU A 27 -2.09 1.02 -4.62
C GLU A 27 -1.05 0.60 -3.57
N TYR A 28 -1.01 -0.69 -3.26
CA TYR A 28 0.02 -1.26 -2.40
C TYR A 28 0.68 -2.46 -3.08
N ASN A 29 1.94 -2.66 -2.76
CA ASN A 29 2.72 -3.75 -3.26
C ASN A 29 2.45 -5.02 -2.42
N ALA A 30 1.52 -5.84 -2.89
CA ALA A 30 1.06 -7.05 -2.19
C ALA A 30 2.11 -8.18 -2.14
N LYS A 31 3.27 -8.02 -2.79
CA LYS A 31 4.43 -8.89 -2.58
C LYS A 31 4.87 -8.91 -1.12
N PHE A 32 4.74 -7.77 -0.43
CA PHE A 32 5.12 -7.60 0.97
C PHE A 32 3.95 -7.96 1.89
N ILE A 33 3.84 -9.25 2.18
CA ILE A 33 2.83 -9.79 3.07
C ILE A 33 3.06 -9.25 4.50
N PRO A 34 2.02 -8.78 5.21
CA PRO A 34 2.15 -8.35 6.60
C PRO A 34 2.86 -9.39 7.49
N PRO A 35 3.71 -8.97 8.45
CA PRO A 35 3.93 -7.59 8.89
C PRO A 35 5.09 -6.87 8.17
N ILE A 36 5.50 -7.34 6.98
CA ILE A 36 6.67 -6.78 6.28
C ILE A 36 6.41 -5.32 5.89
N ARG A 37 7.32 -4.45 6.31
CA ARG A 37 7.34 -3.03 5.95
C ARG A 37 8.25 -2.82 4.76
N PHE A 38 7.72 -2.21 3.72
CA PHE A 38 8.46 -1.83 2.54
C PHE A 38 7.94 -0.50 2.04
N VAL A 39 8.85 0.40 1.70
CA VAL A 39 8.57 1.67 1.01
C VAL A 39 9.71 1.86 0.04
N MET A 40 9.45 1.99 -1.25
CA MET A 40 10.53 2.30 -2.19
C MET A 40 11.18 3.65 -1.86
N ASP A 41 12.43 3.84 -2.26
CA ASP A 41 13.09 5.13 -2.04
C ASP A 41 12.46 6.19 -2.96
N TYR A 42 12.36 7.42 -2.47
CA TYR A 42 11.80 8.50 -3.29
C TYR A 42 12.73 8.81 -4.46
N ASP A 43 12.20 8.75 -5.67
CA ASP A 43 12.92 9.11 -6.89
C ASP A 43 12.01 9.92 -7.81
N ARG A 44 12.30 11.22 -7.94
CA ARG A 44 11.53 12.14 -8.79
C ARG A 44 11.57 11.80 -10.28
N ALA A 45 12.58 11.03 -10.71
CA ALA A 45 12.77 10.60 -12.09
C ALA A 45 12.33 9.14 -12.29
N HIS A 46 11.71 8.53 -11.27
CA HIS A 46 11.23 7.17 -11.34
C HIS A 46 10.27 7.00 -12.51
N GLN A 47 10.53 5.97 -13.31
CA GLN A 47 9.61 5.44 -14.30
C GLN A 47 9.51 3.96 -14.01
N TRP A 48 8.30 3.49 -13.74
CA TRP A 48 8.10 2.09 -13.45
C TRP A 48 8.36 1.23 -14.69
N THR A 49 9.17 0.19 -14.52
CA THR A 49 9.51 -0.75 -15.59
C THR A 49 8.73 -2.05 -15.47
N PHE A 50 7.54 -2.00 -14.85
CA PHE A 50 6.67 -3.14 -14.57
C PHE A 50 7.29 -4.20 -13.63
N ASP A 51 8.32 -3.83 -12.86
CA ASP A 51 8.99 -4.69 -11.88
C ASP A 51 8.36 -4.57 -10.47
N ASP A 52 8.88 -5.32 -9.51
CA ASP A 52 8.37 -5.30 -8.14
C ASP A 52 8.85 -4.10 -7.28
N TYR A 53 9.56 -3.13 -7.87
CA TYR A 53 10.07 -1.95 -7.18
C TYR A 53 9.15 -0.76 -7.39
N PHE A 54 8.01 -0.80 -6.70
CA PHE A 54 7.02 0.27 -6.71
C PHE A 54 6.34 0.39 -5.35
N GLY A 55 5.80 1.58 -5.08
CA GLY A 55 4.88 1.83 -3.99
C GLY A 55 5.45 1.51 -2.61
N ALA A 56 4.54 1.02 -1.78
CA ALA A 56 4.85 0.51 -0.45
C ALA A 56 4.00 -0.72 -0.14
N GLY A 57 4.46 -1.54 0.80
CA GLY A 57 3.71 -2.68 1.32
C GLY A 57 2.52 -2.23 2.18
N PHE A 58 1.57 -3.14 2.38
CA PHE A 58 0.34 -2.86 3.15
C PHE A 58 0.64 -2.37 4.58
N SER A 59 1.57 -3.01 5.30
CA SER A 59 1.94 -2.62 6.66
C SER A 59 2.55 -1.22 6.73
N SER A 60 3.28 -0.79 5.70
CA SER A 60 3.85 0.57 5.64
C SER A 60 2.79 1.64 5.43
N PHE A 61 1.75 1.36 4.62
CA PHE A 61 0.60 2.24 4.53
C PHE A 61 -0.24 2.24 5.80
N PHE A 62 -0.44 1.07 6.42
CA PHE A 62 -1.16 0.95 7.68
C PHE A 62 -0.53 1.82 8.79
N ASP A 63 0.79 1.73 8.97
CA ASP A 63 1.50 2.53 9.96
C ASP A 63 1.34 4.02 9.67
N LEU A 64 1.60 4.45 8.42
CA LEU A 64 1.44 5.84 8.00
C LEU A 64 0.01 6.35 8.29
N PHE A 65 -1.01 5.68 7.77
CA PHE A 65 -2.40 6.14 7.91
C PHE A 65 -2.86 6.15 9.37
N SER A 66 -2.40 5.21 10.19
CA SER A 66 -2.73 5.16 11.63
C SER A 66 -2.27 6.40 12.37
N GLU A 67 -1.10 6.95 12.04
CA GLU A 67 -0.59 8.21 12.61
C GLU A 67 -1.51 9.40 12.34
N TYR A 68 -2.26 9.37 11.24
CA TYR A 68 -3.18 10.44 10.84
C TYR A 68 -4.64 10.15 11.13
N GLY A 69 -4.93 9.14 11.97
CA GLY A 69 -6.29 8.82 12.40
C GLY A 69 -7.13 8.11 11.35
N TYR A 70 -6.50 7.37 10.44
CA TYR A 70 -7.17 6.50 9.48
C TYR A 70 -7.03 5.03 9.89
N PHE A 71 -7.97 4.20 9.44
CA PHE A 71 -7.92 2.75 9.63
C PHE A 71 -8.27 2.03 8.32
N PRO A 72 -7.65 0.87 8.05
CA PRO A 72 -7.98 0.09 6.86
C PRO A 72 -9.38 -0.52 7.00
N VAL A 73 -10.13 -0.59 5.90
CA VAL A 73 -11.47 -1.22 5.86
C VAL A 73 -11.52 -2.46 4.98
N CYS A 74 -10.81 -2.45 3.85
CA CYS A 74 -10.74 -3.59 2.94
C CYS A 74 -9.57 -3.41 1.96
N CYS A 75 -9.27 -4.49 1.24
CA CYS A 75 -8.55 -4.41 -0.03
C CYS A 75 -9.48 -4.87 -1.17
N ASN A 76 -9.19 -4.47 -2.40
CA ASN A 76 -9.88 -5.04 -3.56
C ASN A 76 -9.45 -6.50 -3.78
N ILE A 77 -10.28 -7.27 -4.50
CA ILE A 77 -10.09 -8.72 -4.66
C ILE A 77 -8.79 -9.10 -5.39
N THR A 78 -8.25 -8.21 -6.23
CA THR A 78 -6.99 -8.44 -6.95
C THR A 78 -5.76 -8.29 -6.04
N GLY A 79 -5.92 -7.72 -4.84
CA GLY A 79 -4.79 -7.42 -3.96
C GLY A 79 -3.92 -6.27 -4.47
N SER A 80 -4.53 -5.25 -5.09
CA SER A 80 -3.80 -4.10 -5.65
C SER A 80 -4.06 -2.82 -4.86
N ASN A 81 -5.28 -2.63 -4.37
CA ASN A 81 -5.73 -1.40 -3.74
C ASN A 81 -6.19 -1.63 -2.31
N ALA A 82 -5.73 -0.77 -1.40
CA ALA A 82 -6.13 -0.73 0.00
C ALA A 82 -6.96 0.52 0.30
N PHE A 83 -8.00 0.36 1.11
CA PHE A 83 -8.97 1.40 1.44
C PHE A 83 -8.81 1.80 2.91
N PHE A 84 -8.59 3.09 3.15
CA PHE A 84 -8.36 3.65 4.48
C PHE A 84 -9.38 4.75 4.79
N VAL A 85 -10.17 4.55 5.84
CA VAL A 85 -11.27 5.45 6.23
C VAL A 85 -10.87 6.28 7.44
N HIS A 86 -11.25 7.56 7.46
CA HIS A 86 -11.00 8.42 8.61
C HIS A 86 -11.77 7.91 9.84
N SER A 87 -11.12 7.82 11.00
CA SER A 87 -11.65 7.19 12.22
C SER A 87 -12.97 7.78 12.73
N ARG A 88 -13.31 9.02 12.34
CA ARG A 88 -14.62 9.63 12.60
C ARG A 88 -15.80 8.80 12.07
N TYR A 89 -15.58 7.94 11.08
CA TYR A 89 -16.59 7.05 10.50
C TYR A 89 -16.51 5.61 11.01
N LYS A 90 -15.64 5.30 11.98
CA LYS A 90 -15.43 3.94 12.48
C LYS A 90 -16.72 3.26 12.96
N TYR A 91 -17.69 4.03 13.44
CA TYR A 91 -19.00 3.53 13.84
C TYR A 91 -19.83 2.91 12.70
N LEU A 92 -19.48 3.18 11.43
CA LEU A 92 -20.12 2.59 10.24
C LEU A 92 -19.48 1.25 9.82
N PHE A 93 -18.35 0.86 10.42
CA PHE A 93 -17.53 -0.30 10.02
C PHE A 93 -17.29 -1.25 11.21
N GLN A 94 -18.34 -1.52 12.00
CA GLN A 94 -18.24 -2.33 13.22
C GLN A 94 -17.93 -3.81 12.95
N ASP A 95 -18.19 -4.27 11.74
CA ASP A 95 -17.94 -5.61 11.22
C ASP A 95 -16.53 -5.80 10.65
N VAL A 96 -15.79 -4.70 10.42
CA VAL A 96 -14.40 -4.75 9.93
C VAL A 96 -13.47 -5.26 11.04
N PRO A 97 -12.66 -6.30 10.79
CA PRO A 97 -11.70 -6.80 11.77
C PRO A 97 -10.69 -5.71 12.20
N GLY A 98 -10.36 -5.65 13.48
CA GLY A 98 -9.34 -4.72 13.98
C GLY A 98 -7.89 -5.11 13.65
N TYR A 99 -7.67 -6.24 12.98
CA TYR A 99 -6.34 -6.80 12.71
C TYR A 99 -5.99 -6.75 11.22
N VAL A 100 -4.78 -6.27 10.93
CA VAL A 100 -4.22 -6.00 9.59
C VAL A 100 -4.16 -7.26 8.71
N ASP A 101 -3.81 -8.40 9.29
CA ASP A 101 -3.71 -9.71 8.63
C ASP A 101 -5.04 -10.23 8.08
N ARG A 102 -6.17 -9.80 8.67
CA ARG A 102 -7.51 -10.17 8.21
C ARG A 102 -8.09 -9.26 7.13
N ILE A 103 -7.41 -8.14 6.84
CA ILE A 103 -7.83 -7.18 5.81
C ILE A 103 -6.99 -7.31 4.55
N PHE A 104 -5.73 -7.69 4.70
CA PHE A 104 -4.80 -7.89 3.59
C PHE A 104 -5.33 -8.92 2.58
N VAL A 105 -5.17 -8.62 1.30
CA VAL A 105 -5.48 -9.54 0.20
C VAL A 105 -4.16 -9.80 -0.56
N PRO A 106 -3.72 -11.05 -0.71
CA PRO A 106 -2.51 -11.35 -1.47
C PRO A 106 -2.69 -11.00 -2.96
N PRO A 107 -1.60 -10.91 -3.74
CA PRO A 107 -1.70 -10.61 -5.17
C PRO A 107 -2.47 -11.72 -5.88
N ASN A 108 -3.64 -11.38 -6.41
CA ASN A 108 -4.51 -12.26 -7.19
C ASN A 108 -4.62 -11.76 -8.63
N TYR A 109 -3.49 -11.45 -9.28
CA TYR A 109 -3.45 -10.82 -10.62
C TYR A 109 -4.11 -11.68 -11.72
N PHE A 110 -4.23 -12.99 -11.51
CA PHE A 110 -5.00 -13.87 -12.39
C PHE A 110 -6.47 -13.43 -12.53
N LEU A 111 -7.04 -12.76 -11.52
CA LEU A 111 -8.39 -12.19 -11.56
C LEU A 111 -8.50 -10.93 -12.41
N SER A 112 -7.39 -10.25 -12.68
CA SER A 112 -7.35 -9.08 -13.58
C SER A 112 -7.16 -9.43 -15.06
N GLY A 113 -7.17 -10.71 -15.42
CA GLY A 113 -6.89 -11.17 -16.79
C GLY A 113 -5.40 -11.12 -17.16
N LEU A 114 -4.53 -10.88 -16.17
CA LEU A 114 -3.08 -10.99 -16.32
C LEU A 114 -2.66 -12.40 -15.88
N GLU A 115 -2.12 -13.20 -16.80
CA GLU A 115 -1.52 -14.50 -16.49
C GLU A 115 -0.12 -14.33 -15.86
N CYS A 116 -0.01 -13.52 -14.81
CA CYS A 116 1.24 -13.35 -14.08
C CYS A 116 1.09 -13.72 -12.60
N ALA A 117 2.09 -14.41 -12.06
CA ALA A 117 2.18 -14.70 -10.63
C ALA A 117 2.58 -13.46 -9.80
N GLY A 118 2.90 -12.35 -10.46
CA GLY A 118 3.38 -11.11 -9.88
C GLY A 118 4.34 -10.38 -10.82
N HIS A 119 4.90 -9.28 -10.32
CA HIS A 119 5.90 -8.50 -11.05
C HIS A 119 7.29 -9.15 -10.99
N PRO A 120 8.12 -9.03 -12.06
CA PRO A 120 9.51 -9.47 -12.05
C PRO A 120 10.31 -8.85 -10.91
N ILE A 121 11.26 -9.61 -10.36
CA ILE A 121 12.08 -9.16 -9.23
C ILE A 121 13.10 -8.12 -9.69
N SER A 122 13.16 -7.00 -8.99
CA SER A 122 14.13 -5.93 -9.20
C SER A 122 15.34 -6.04 -8.26
N LEU A 123 16.52 -5.68 -8.77
CA LEU A 123 17.71 -5.49 -7.92
C LEU A 123 17.52 -4.33 -6.93
N LYS A 124 16.72 -3.32 -7.29
CA LYS A 124 16.39 -2.19 -6.42
C LYS A 124 15.62 -2.66 -5.19
N THR A 125 14.63 -3.54 -5.38
CA THR A 125 13.87 -4.18 -4.30
C THR A 125 14.77 -4.96 -3.36
N SER A 126 15.65 -5.79 -3.93
CA SER A 126 16.60 -6.58 -3.13
C SER A 126 17.53 -5.68 -2.32
N SER A 127 18.06 -4.61 -2.94
CA SER A 127 18.95 -3.65 -2.28
C SER A 127 18.23 -2.88 -1.16
N ALA A 128 16.99 -2.46 -1.39
CA ALA A 128 16.19 -1.74 -0.39
C ALA A 128 15.87 -2.59 0.84
N ILE A 129 15.72 -3.92 0.67
CA ILE A 129 15.52 -4.84 1.79
C ILE A 129 16.83 -5.04 2.56
N VAL A 130 17.93 -5.33 1.87
CA VAL A 130 19.24 -5.62 2.50
C VAL A 130 19.77 -4.41 3.27
N ASN A 131 19.64 -3.20 2.72
CA ASN A 131 20.16 -1.98 3.33
C ASN A 131 19.33 -1.47 4.52
N ARG A 132 18.19 -2.11 4.83
CA ARG A 132 17.28 -1.74 5.93
C ARG A 132 17.20 -2.78 7.05
N GLY A 133 17.91 -3.92 6.92
CA GLY A 133 18.10 -4.92 7.98
C GLY A 133 19.34 -4.65 8.80
#